data_AF-A0A971D103-F1
#
_entry.id   AF-A0A971D103-F1
#
_cell.length_a   1.000
_cell.length_b   1.000
_cell.length_c   1.000
_cell.angle_alpha   90.00
_cell.angle_beta   90.00
_cell.angle_gamma   90.00
#
_symmetry.space_group_name_H-M   'P 1'
#
loop_
_entity.id
_entity.type
_entity.pdbx_description
1 polymer ?
#
loop_
_entity_poly.entity_id
_entity_poly.type
_entity_poly.pdbx_seq_one_letter_code
_entity_poly.pdbx_strand_id
1 'polypeptide(L)'
;MLLNSHSFLLVFLPVVVALYWLTPHGRPRLVLLVGASLFFYGLWDWRYVPLLLTTTLVDWVAGRLLAGSTAEGASRRRKLVLAA
;
A
#
# COMPACT_ATOMS: atom_id res chain seq x y z
N MET A 1 5.90 8.75 19.68
CA MET A 1 7.32 9.02 19.41
C MET A 1 8.21 7.83 19.80
N LEU A 2 7.96 6.63 19.25
CA LEU A 2 8.86 5.46 19.37
C LEU A 2 9.72 5.24 18.11
N LEU A 3 9.61 6.12 17.11
CA LEU A 3 10.39 6.09 15.86
C LEU A 3 11.90 6.34 16.07
N ASN A 4 12.33 6.60 17.31
CA ASN A 4 13.74 6.62 17.74
C ASN A 4 14.16 5.32 18.46
N SER A 5 13.40 4.24 18.31
CA SER A 5 13.78 2.94 18.86
C SER A 5 14.68 2.22 17.89
N HIS A 6 15.94 2.09 18.27
CA HIS A 6 16.92 1.18 17.68
C HIS A 6 16.29 -0.20 17.36
N SER A 7 15.29 -0.65 18.13
CA SER A 7 14.50 -1.85 17.85
C SER A 7 13.81 -1.89 16.48
N PHE A 8 13.31 -0.77 15.95
CA PHE A 8 12.74 -0.75 14.59
C PHE A 8 13.83 -1.00 13.54
N LEU A 9 14.93 -0.27 13.64
CA LEU A 9 16.00 -0.32 12.66
C LEU A 9 16.79 -1.64 12.73
N LEU A 10 17.05 -2.14 13.94
CA LEU A 10 17.91 -3.30 14.20
C LEU A 10 17.16 -4.63 14.23
N VAL A 11 15.85 -4.63 14.48
CA VAL A 11 15.06 -5.87 14.58
C VAL A 11 13.96 -5.91 13.53
N PHE A 12 13.06 -4.93 13.52
CA PHE A 12 11.89 -4.99 12.63
C PHE A 12 12.29 -4.94 11.15
N LEU A 13 13.13 -3.98 10.75
CA LEU A 13 13.55 -3.81 9.36
C LEU A 13 14.29 -5.05 8.80
N PRO A 14 15.34 -5.60 9.43
CA PRO A 14 16.03 -6.77 8.90
C PRO A 14 15.12 -8.01 8.85
N VAL A 15 14.22 -8.19 9.82
CA VAL A 15 13.23 -9.29 9.81
C VAL A 15 12.27 -9.15 8.62
N VAL A 16 11.69 -7.96 8.41
CA VAL A 16 10.75 -7.73 7.30
C VAL A 16 11.45 -7.88 5.95
N VAL A 17 12.68 -7.40 5.82
CA VAL A 17 13.48 -7.56 4.60
C VAL A 17 13.81 -9.03 4.35
N ALA A 18 14.22 -9.78 5.37
CA ALA A 18 14.46 -11.21 5.23
C ALA A 18 13.20 -11.94 4.77
N LEU A 19 12.06 -11.69 5.44
CA LEU A 19 10.78 -12.27 5.06
C LEU A 19 10.35 -11.88 3.64
N TYR A 20 10.60 -10.64 3.22
CA TYR A 20 10.32 -10.17 1.86
C TYR A 20 11.09 -10.97 0.81
N TRP A 21 12.38 -11.25 1.05
CA TRP A 21 13.21 -12.06 0.16
C TRP A 21 12.80 -13.54 0.14
N LEU A 22 12.40 -14.09 1.30
CA LEU A 22 11.90 -15.46 1.41
C LEU A 22 10.52 -15.65 0.78
N THR A 23 9.72 -14.59 0.68
CA THR A 23 8.35 -14.67 0.16
C THR A 23 8.35 -14.74 -1.38
N PRO A 24 7.59 -15.66 -1.99
CA PRO A 24 7.44 -15.75 -3.44
C PRO A 24 7.00 -14.43 -4.07
N HIS A 25 7.41 -14.18 -5.31
CA HIS A 25 7.05 -12.96 -6.02
C HIS A 25 5.53 -12.90 -6.27
N GLY A 26 4.95 -11.69 -6.21
CA GLY A 26 3.54 -11.43 -6.50
C GLY A 26 2.73 -10.97 -5.28
N ARG A 27 1.45 -11.37 -5.23
CA ARG A 27 0.49 -10.98 -4.18
C ARG A 27 0.96 -11.23 -2.74
N PRO A 28 1.63 -12.36 -2.39
CA PRO A 28 2.00 -12.60 -0.99
C PRO A 28 3.02 -11.58 -0.45
N ARG A 29 3.91 -11.02 -1.30
CA ARG A 29 4.80 -9.92 -0.89
C ARG A 29 4.04 -8.65 -0.52
N LEU A 30 2.99 -8.32 -1.28
CA LEU A 30 2.15 -7.15 -0.99
C LEU A 30 1.42 -7.33 0.33
N VAL A 31 0.84 -8.52 0.56
CA VAL A 31 0.18 -8.85 1.83
C VAL A 31 1.16 -8.78 2.99
N LEU A 32 2.39 -9.28 2.81
CA LEU A 32 3.44 -9.21 3.81
C LEU A 32 3.79 -7.76 4.17
N LEU A 33 4.00 -6.91 3.17
CA LEU A 33 4.37 -5.51 3.40
C LEU A 33 3.22 -4.72 4.07
N VAL A 34 1.98 -4.95 3.64
CA VAL A 34 0.80 -4.33 4.27
C VAL A 34 0.64 -4.82 5.72
N GLY A 35 0.74 -6.13 5.94
CA GLY A 35 0.67 -6.72 7.28
C GLY A 35 1.78 -6.23 8.20
N ALA A 36 3.01 -6.14 7.70
CA ALA A 36 4.15 -5.60 8.43
C ALA A 36 3.94 -4.13 8.81
N SER A 37 3.42 -3.31 7.88
CA SER A 37 3.05 -1.91 8.13
C SER A 37 2.02 -1.78 9.26
N LEU A 38 0.93 -2.56 9.18
CA LEU A 38 -0.13 -2.55 10.19
C LEU A 38 0.37 -3.05 11.55
N PHE A 39 1.22 -4.07 11.57
CA PHE A 39 1.81 -4.60 12.80
C PHE A 39 2.73 -3.56 13.46
N PHE A 40 3.59 -2.90 12.69
CA PHE A 40 4.45 -1.84 13.20
C PHE A 40 3.66 -0.68 13.80
N TYR A 41 2.60 -0.24 13.12
CA TYR A 41 1.73 0.82 13.63
C TYR A 41 0.89 0.39 14.83
N GLY A 42 0.40 -0.85 14.84
CA GLY A 42 -0.38 -1.40 15.95
C GLY A 42 0.42 -1.57 17.24
N LEU A 43 1.71 -1.89 17.13
CA LEU A 43 2.64 -1.90 18.27
C LEU A 43 2.92 -0.49 18.81
N TRP A 44 2.74 0.55 18.00
CA TRP A 44 2.98 1.93 18.42
C TRP A 44 1.76 2.54 19.12
N ASP A 45 0.60 2.55 18.45
CA ASP A 45 -0.69 2.90 19.03
C ASP A 45 -1.81 2.33 18.15
N TRP A 46 -2.48 1.31 18.68
CA TRP A 46 -3.52 0.57 18.00
C TRP A 46 -4.73 1.42 17.57
N ARG A 47 -4.95 2.59 18.19
CA ARG A 47 -6.09 3.48 17.87
C ARG A 47 -5.98 4.06 16.45
N TYR A 48 -4.76 4.18 15.93
CA TYR A 48 -4.54 4.67 14.57
C TYR A 48 -4.63 3.58 13.51
N VAL A 49 -4.66 2.30 13.89
CA VAL A 49 -4.75 1.19 12.92
C VAL A 49 -6.07 1.21 12.15
N PRO A 50 -7.25 1.37 12.78
CA PRO A 50 -8.51 1.53 12.04
C PRO A 50 -8.52 2.77 11.14
N LEU A 51 -7.94 3.88 11.61
CA LEU A 51 -7.82 5.11 10.82
C LEU A 51 -6.98 4.88 9.56
N LEU A 52 -5.82 4.24 9.71
CA LEU A 52 -4.87 3.95 8.64
C LEU A 52 -5.44 2.95 7.63
N LEU A 53 -6.18 1.94 8.08
CA LEU A 53 -6.91 1.03 7.21
C LEU A 53 -8.01 1.75 6.43
N THR A 54 -8.79 2.60 7.11
CA THR A 54 -9.91 3.30 6.49
C THR A 54 -9.43 4.26 5.40
N THR A 55 -8.40 5.08 5.66
CA THR A 55 -7.84 5.97 4.64
C THR A 55 -7.28 5.18 3.46
N THR A 56 -6.51 4.11 3.72
CA THR A 56 -5.93 3.28 2.66
C THR A 56 -7.01 2.66 1.78
N LEU A 57 -8.12 2.20 2.36
CA LEU A 57 -9.25 1.65 1.62
C LEU A 57 -9.97 2.72 0.79
N VAL A 58 -10.21 3.89 1.36
CA VAL A 58 -10.82 5.02 0.65
C VAL A 58 -9.96 5.45 -0.54
N ASP A 59 -8.65 5.62 -0.32
CA ASP A 59 -7.69 5.97 -1.37
C ASP A 59 -7.64 4.89 -2.47
N TRP A 60 -7.67 3.61 -2.08
CA TRP A 60 -7.67 2.50 -3.03
C TRP A 60 -8.95 2.43 -3.87
N VAL A 61 -10.11 2.64 -3.25
CA VAL A 61 -11.41 2.69 -3.95
C VAL A 61 -11.45 3.91 -4.87
N ALA A 62 -11.07 5.09 -4.38
CA ALA A 62 -11.00 6.31 -5.19
C ALA A 62 -10.06 6.14 -6.39
N GLY A 63 -8.88 5.54 -6.18
CA GLY A 63 -7.93 5.21 -7.23
C GLY A 63 -8.52 4.24 -8.28
N ARG A 64 -9.28 3.22 -7.86
CA ARG A 64 -9.98 2.32 -8.79
C ARG A 64 -11.07 3.03 -9.59
N LEU A 65 -11.86 3.88 -8.95
CA LEU A 65 -12.92 4.65 -9.60
C LEU A 65 -12.33 5.63 -10.64
N LEU A 66 -11.21 6.28 -10.30
CA LEU A 66 -10.47 7.15 -11.21
C LEU A 66 -9.80 6.37 -12.35
N ALA A 67 -9.26 5.18 -12.08
CA ALA A 67 -8.68 4.33 -13.12
C ALA A 67 -9.75 3.85 -14.12
N GLY A 68 -10.96 3.55 -13.64
CA GLY A 68 -12.11 3.22 -14.49
C GLY A 68 -12.55 4.39 -15.37
N SER A 69 -12.65 5.60 -14.80
CA SER A 69 -13.10 6.79 -15.54
C SER A 69 -12.04 7.33 -16.50
N THR A 70 -10.75 7.20 -16.18
CA THR A 70 -9.65 7.56 -17.09
C THR A 70 -9.46 6.54 -18.22
N ALA A 71 -9.77 5.26 -18.03
CA ALA A 71 -9.76 4.29 -19.13
C ALA A 71 -10.83 4.61 -20.20
N GLU A 72 -12.02 5.05 -19.79
CA GLU A 72 -13.05 5.55 -20.70
C GLU A 72 -12.66 6.88 -21.35
N GLY A 73 -12.13 7.83 -20.57
CA GLY A 73 -11.68 9.14 -21.07
C GLY A 73 -10.48 9.06 -22.03
N ALA A 74 -9.52 8.17 -21.78
CA ALA A 74 -8.35 7.94 -22.62
C ALA A 74 -8.71 7.22 -23.93
N SER A 75 -9.66 6.27 -23.89
CA SER A 75 -10.20 5.62 -25.09
C SER A 75 -10.96 6.62 -25.97
N ARG A 76 -11.74 7.53 -25.36
CA ARG A 76 -12.46 8.60 -26.07
C ARG A 76 -11.51 9.63 -26.69
N ARG A 77 -10.47 10.05 -25.97
CA ARG A 77 -9.42 10.94 -26.50
C ARG A 77 -8.62 10.31 -27.64
N ARG A 78 -8.24 9.02 -27.54
CA ARG A 78 -7.58 8.29 -28.63
C ARG A 78 -8.44 8.21 -29.89
N LYS A 79 -9.74 7.95 -29.76
CA LYS A 79 -10.67 7.92 -30.90
C LYS A 79 -10.87 9.29 -31.55
N LEU A 80 -10.88 10.37 -30.77
CA LEU A 80 -11.00 11.74 -31.29
C LEU A 80 -9.73 12.23 -32.00
N VAL A 81 -8.54 11.83 -31.53
CA VAL A 81 -7.25 12.18 -32.16
C VAL A 81 -7.01 11.40 -33.46
N LEU A 82 -7.55 10.18 -33.59
CA LEU A 82 -7.44 9.39 -34.82
C LEU A 82 -8.51 9.72 -35.87
N ALA A 83 -9.54 10.50 -35.50
CA ALA A 83 -10.61 10.93 -36.39
C ALA A 83 -10.42 12.36 -36.93
N ALA A 84 -9.35 13.04 -36.54
CA ALA A 84 -8.90 14.34 -37.04
C ALA A 84 -7.68 14.15 -37.96
#